data_AF-A0A437SWX9-F1
#
_entry.id   AF-A0A437SWX9-F1
#
_cell.length_a   1.000
_cell.length_b   1.000
_cell.length_c   1.000
_cell.angle_alpha   90.00
_cell.angle_beta   90.00
_cell.angle_gamma   90.00
#
_symmetry.space_group_name_H-M   'P 1'
#
loop_
_entity.id
_entity.type
_entity.pdbx_description
1 polymer ?
#
loop_
_entity_poly.entity_id
_entity_poly.type
_entity_poly.pdbx_seq_one_letter_code
_entity_poly.pdbx_strand_id
1 'polypeptide(L)' 'MSQEILNGKELRQALGISTTTFYKFKKAGMPYHQLPASRAYFILDEVENWLGKAGYHIATIIALNAKYW' A
#
# COMPACT_ATOMS: atom_id res chain seq x y z
N MET A 1 3.25 15.32 -4.09
CA MET A 1 2.58 14.04 -4.32
C MET A 1 1.51 13.89 -3.25
N SER A 2 0.25 13.76 -3.64
CA SER A 2 -0.88 13.66 -2.72
C SER A 2 -0.92 12.27 -2.11
N GLN A 3 -0.75 12.16 -0.79
CA GLN A 3 -0.86 10.90 -0.07
C GLN A 3 -2.33 10.56 0.08
N GLU A 4 -2.84 9.64 -0.75
CA GLU A 4 -4.25 9.27 -0.73
C GLU A 4 -4.52 8.32 0.44
N ILE A 5 -5.18 8.88 1.47
CA ILE A 5 -5.59 8.14 2.67
C ILE A 5 -6.95 7.52 2.40
N LEU A 6 -6.98 6.19 2.37
CA LEU A 6 -8.16 5.41 2.05
C LEU A 6 -8.60 4.57 3.25
N ASN A 7 -9.91 4.42 3.41
CA ASN A 7 -10.45 3.42 4.32
C ASN A 7 -10.36 2.01 3.72
N GLY A 8 -10.57 0.96 4.52
CA GLY A 8 -10.47 -0.42 4.04
C GLY A 8 -11.48 -0.81 2.95
N LYS A 9 -12.54 -0.03 2.71
CA LYS A 9 -13.48 -0.26 1.59
C LYS A 9 -12.96 0.41 0.32
N GLU A 10 -12.54 1.66 0.43
CA GLU A 10 -11.97 2.44 -0.67
C GLU A 10 -10.69 1.81 -1.18
N LEU A 11 -9.81 1.35 -0.28
CA LEU A 11 -8.58 0.68 -0.65
C LEU A 11 -8.83 -0.57 -1.50
N ARG A 12 -9.88 -1.35 -1.17
CA ARG A 12 -10.26 -2.52 -1.97
C ARG A 12 -10.76 -2.12 -3.36
N GLN A 13 -11.48 -1.00 -3.46
CA GLN A 13 -11.96 -0.48 -4.74
C GLN A 13 -10.80 0.07 -5.58
N ALA A 14 -9.90 0.84 -4.97
CA ALA A 14 -8.70 1.39 -5.60
C ALA A 14 -7.79 0.28 -6.14
N LEU A 15 -7.55 -0.76 -5.34
CA LEU A 15 -6.71 -1.91 -5.75
C LEU A 15 -7.46 -2.95 -6.60
N GLY A 16 -8.79 -2.83 -6.76
CA GLY A 16 -9.61 -3.82 -7.46
C GLY A 16 -9.58 -5.23 -6.83
N ILE A 17 -9.36 -5.34 -5.52
CA ILE A 17 -9.19 -6.62 -4.82
C ILE A 17 -10.44 -7.06 -4.07
N SER A 18 -10.63 -8.38 -3.97
CA SER A 18 -11.66 -8.98 -3.14
C SER A 18 -11.36 -8.82 -1.64
N THR A 19 -12.40 -8.94 -0.81
CA THR A 19 -12.27 -8.92 0.66
C THR A 19 -11.33 -10.02 1.17
N THR A 20 -11.36 -11.20 0.57
CA THR A 20 -10.49 -12.32 0.95
C THR A 20 -9.02 -11.99 0.71
N THR A 21 -8.69 -11.39 -0.44
CA THR A 21 -7.33 -10.93 -0.75
C THR A 21 -6.88 -9.83 0.23
N PHE A 22 -7.75 -8.89 0.57
CA PHE A 22 -7.48 -7.86 1.58
C PHE A 22 -7.12 -8.46 2.95
N TYR A 23 -7.86 -9.45 3.43
CA TYR A 23 -7.53 -10.13 4.70
C TYR A 23 -6.23 -10.93 4.62
N LYS A 24 -5.91 -11.53 3.46
CA LYS A 24 -4.60 -12.17 3.24
C LYS A 24 -3.46 -11.16 3.35
N PHE A 25 -3.60 -9.98 2.75
CA PHE A 25 -2.60 -8.91 2.84
C PHE A 25 -2.44 -8.40 4.27
N LYS A 26 -3.55 -8.19 4.98
CA LYS A 26 -3.52 -7.83 6.40
C LYS A 26 -2.78 -8.87 7.24
N LYS A 27 -3.01 -10.17 6.98
CA LYS A 27 -2.29 -11.27 7.65
C LYS A 27 -0.81 -11.33 7.26
N ALA A 28 -0.46 -10.94 6.04
CA ALA A 28 0.91 -10.88 5.54
C ALA A 28 1.70 -9.67 6.05
N GLY A 29 1.09 -8.77 6.83
CA GLY A 29 1.77 -7.61 7.41
C GLY A 29 1.70 -6.35 6.55
N MET A 30 0.66 -6.22 5.72
CA MET A 30 0.36 -5.00 4.97
C MET A 30 0.34 -3.76 5.90
N PRO A 31 0.96 -2.64 5.50
CA PRO A 31 1.02 -1.42 6.31
C PRO A 31 -0.38 -0.86 6.51
N TYR A 32 -0.69 -0.52 7.75
CA TYR A 32 -1.91 0.17 8.14
C TYR A 32 -1.60 1.12 9.28
N HIS A 33 -2.32 2.24 9.28
CA HIS A 33 -2.18 3.25 10.31
C HIS A 33 -3.46 3.31 11.12
N GLN A 34 -3.31 3.52 12.41
CA GLN A 34 -4.44 3.66 13.32
C GLN A 34 -4.14 4.81 14.27
N LEU A 35 -5.00 5.82 14.27
CA LEU A 35 -4.96 6.85 15.29
C LEU A 35 -5.55 6.29 16.60
N PRO A 36 -5.06 6.72 17.77
CA PRO A 36 -5.64 6.33 19.05
C PRO A 36 -7.14 6.70 19.06
N ALA A 37 -8.00 5.71 19.36
CA ALA A 37 -9.46 5.78 19.31
C ALA A 37 -10.13 5.95 17.93
N SER A 38 -9.41 5.76 16.81
CA SER A 38 -9.98 5.87 15.46
C SER A 38 -9.95 4.55 14.67
N ARG A 39 -10.65 4.54 13.52
CA ARG A 39 -10.62 3.43 12.57
C ARG A 39 -9.26 3.37 11.87
N ALA A 40 -8.83 2.16 11.54
CA ALA A 40 -7.63 1.96 10.74
C ALA A 40 -7.82 2.54 9.33
N TYR A 41 -6.81 3.24 8.84
CA TYR A 41 -6.71 3.79 7.51
C TYR A 41 -5.44 3.30 6.83
N PHE A 42 -5.45 3.41 5.50
CA PHE A 42 -4.42 2.88 4.63
C PHE A 42 -3.93 3.99 3.72
N ILE A 43 -2.62 4.09 3.58
CA ILE A 43 -2.02 5.01 2.63
C ILE A 43 -1.81 4.22 1.34
N LEU A 44 -2.47 4.63 0.25
CA LEU A 44 -2.43 3.88 -1.01
C LEU A 44 -0.99 3.67 -1.49
N ASP A 45 -0.18 4.74 -1.47
CA ASP A 45 1.23 4.74 -1.87
C ASP A 45 2.08 3.72 -1.08
N GLU A 46 1.89 3.65 0.24
CA GLU A 46 2.60 2.65 1.07
C GLU A 46 2.15 1.23 0.77
N VAL A 47 0.86 1.03 0.55
CA VAL A 47 0.30 -0.29 0.23
C VAL A 47 0.78 -0.74 -1.14
N GLU A 48 0.81 0.13 -2.15
CA GLU A 48 1.34 -0.17 -3.48
C GLU A 48 2.84 -0.48 -3.43
N ASN A 49 3.62 0.32 -2.69
CA ASN A 49 5.04 0.06 -2.49
C ASN A 49 5.26 -1.26 -1.73
N TRP A 50 4.45 -1.56 -0.71
CA TRP A 50 4.49 -2.82 0.01
C TRP A 50 4.10 -3.99 -0.89
N LEU A 51 3.08 -3.85 -1.75
CA LEU A 51 2.69 -4.88 -2.72
C LEU A 51 3.81 -5.13 -3.74
N GLY A 52 4.45 -4.07 -4.23
CA GLY A 52 5.62 -4.14 -5.11
C GLY A 52 6.81 -4.84 -4.45
N LYS A 53 7.01 -4.64 -3.15
CA LYS A 53 8.04 -5.35 -2.36
C LYS A 53 7.64 -6.79 -2.04
N ALA A 54 6.40 -7.03 -1.63
CA ALA A 54 5.87 -8.36 -1.25
C ALA A 54 5.79 -9.32 -2.45
N GLY A 55 5.61 -8.79 -3.66
CA GLY A 55 5.68 -9.55 -4.92
C GLY A 55 7.10 -9.79 -5.46
N TYR A 56 8.15 -9.34 -4.78
CA TYR A 56 9.59 -9.46 -5.08
C TYR A 56 9.99 -9.63 -6.57
N HIS A 57 10.61 -8.54 -7.08
CA HIS A 57 11.39 -8.37 -8.33
C HIS A 57 10.72 -7.65 -9.51
N ILE A 58 10.95 -6.34 -9.59
CA ILE A 58 11.67 -5.82 -10.76
C ILE A 58 12.97 -5.19 -10.25
N ALA A 59 14.06 -5.94 -10.41
CA ALA A 59 15.40 -5.36 -10.41
C ALA A 59 15.53 -4.45 -11.64
N THR A 60 15.04 -3.20 -11.58
CA THR A 60 15.33 -2.16 -12.61
C THR A 60 15.17 -0.72 -12.13
N ILE A 61 14.38 -0.39 -11.09
CA ILE A 61 14.25 1.01 -10.64
C ILE A 61 15.13 1.29 -9.41
N ILE A 62 16.44 1.14 -9.59
CA ILE A 62 17.43 1.81 -8.73
C ILE A 62 17.92 3.13 -9.36
N ALA A 63 17.88 3.36 -10.68
CA ALA A 63 18.87 4.30 -11.26
C ALA A 63 18.38 5.65 -11.81
N LEU A 64 17.06 5.93 -11.90
CA LEU A 64 16.59 7.11 -12.66
C LEU A 64 16.20 8.35 -11.83
N ASN A 65 15.91 8.22 -10.53
CA ASN A 65 15.40 9.36 -9.74
C ASN A 65 16.38 9.91 -8.69
N ALA A 66 17.62 9.41 -8.66
CA ALA A 66 18.70 9.95 -7.82
C ALA A 66 19.77 10.72 -8.62
N LYS A 67 19.55 10.94 -9.93
CA LYS A 67 20.52 11.59 -10.85
C LYS A 67 20.12 12.99 -11.34
N TYR A 68 19.09 13.62 -10.76
CA TYR A 68 18.65 14.95 -11.18
C TYR A 68 18.49 15.93 -10.00
N TRP A 69 19.51 15.98 -9.13
CA TRP A 69 19.97 17.23 -8.51
C TRP A 69 21.32 17.57 -9.13
#